data_AF-A0A7X7R5S5-F1
#
_entry.id   AF-A0A7X7R5S5-F1
#
_cell.length_a   1.000
_cell.length_b   1.000
_cell.length_c   1.000
_cell.angle_alpha   90.00
_cell.angle_beta   90.00
_cell.angle_gamma   90.00
#
_symmetry.space_group_name_H-M   'P 1'
#
loop_
_entity.id
_entity.type
_entity.pdbx_description
1 polymer ?
#
loop_
_entity_poly.entity_id
_entity_poly.type
_entity_poly.pdbx_seq_one_letter_code
_entity_poly.pdbx_strand_id
1 'polypeptide(L)'
;VFPELPNYHYNYKPLRKKIGDHMDEHVSIVRNELGLKMTKTMLDTMAEHLEKAPNLTRYYYEALNMIATAQYITNQAYKRKESIGCHFRLN
;
A
#
# COMPACT_ATOMS: atom_id res chain seq x y z
N VAL A 1 12.33 29.37 -7.22
CA VAL A 1 13.30 28.26 -7.15
C VAL A 1 12.67 27.19 -6.30
N PHE A 2 12.44 25.99 -6.83
CA PHE A 2 11.92 24.89 -6.00
C PHE A 2 13.00 24.51 -4.99
N PRO A 3 12.65 24.28 -3.71
CA PRO A 3 13.62 23.78 -2.75
C PRO A 3 14.17 22.45 -3.28
N GLU A 4 15.49 22.29 -3.25
CA GLU A 4 16.12 21.02 -3.63
C GLU A 4 15.62 19.93 -2.68
N LEU A 5 15.03 18.88 -3.26
CA LEU A 5 14.57 17.74 -2.50
C LEU A 5 15.78 16.91 -2.03
N PRO A 6 15.73 16.35 -0.81
CA PRO A 6 16.89 15.65 -0.26
C PRO A 6 17.14 14.32 -1.01
N ASN A 7 18.39 13.88 -1.02
CA ASN A 7 18.81 12.60 -1.59
C ASN A 7 19.63 11.84 -0.55
N TYR A 8 18.97 10.96 0.20
CA TYR A 8 19.61 10.19 1.27
C TYR A 8 19.38 8.69 1.10
N HIS A 9 20.33 7.90 1.59
CA HIS A 9 20.31 6.44 1.54
C HIS A 9 19.37 5.83 2.60
N TYR A 10 18.07 5.90 2.36
CA TYR A 10 17.06 5.22 3.17
C TYR A 10 16.86 3.77 2.73
N ASN A 11 16.68 2.85 3.68
CA ASN A 11 16.38 1.46 3.40
C ASN A 11 14.87 1.22 3.25
N TYR A 12 14.37 1.19 2.02
CA TYR A 12 12.97 0.90 1.71
C TYR A 12 12.59 -0.59 1.74
N LYS A 13 13.54 -1.52 1.98
CA LYS A 13 13.25 -2.96 1.98
C LYS A 13 12.19 -3.36 3.03
N PRO A 14 12.25 -2.90 4.30
CA PRO A 14 11.25 -3.27 5.30
C PRO A 14 9.85 -2.78 4.95
N LEU A 15 9.74 -1.57 4.38
CA LEU A 15 8.47 -1.01 3.94
C LEU A 15 7.85 -1.87 2.82
N ARG A 16 8.64 -2.20 1.79
CA ARG A 16 8.16 -3.05 0.68
C ARG A 16 7.76 -4.45 1.16
N LYS A 17 8.52 -5.03 2.08
CA LYS A 17 8.17 -6.33 2.69
C LYS A 17 6.83 -6.24 3.42
N LYS A 18 6.64 -5.22 4.28
CA LYS A 18 5.41 -5.05 5.04
C LYS A 18 4.19 -4.84 4.14
N ILE A 19 4.32 -4.11 3.04
CA ILE A 19 3.25 -4.02 2.02
C ILE A 19 2.93 -5.41 1.46
N GLY A 20 3.96 -6.15 1.03
CA GLY A 20 3.80 -7.50 0.50
C GLY A 20 3.10 -8.46 1.46
N ASP A 21 3.56 -8.49 2.72
CA ASP A 21 3.00 -9.34 3.77
C ASP A 21 1.49 -9.07 3.96
N HIS A 22 1.08 -7.80 4.10
CA HIS A 22 -0.34 -7.45 4.29
C HIS A 22 -1.20 -7.66 3.03
N MET A 23 -0.63 -7.45 1.83
CA MET A 23 -1.35 -7.71 0.58
C MET A 23 -1.62 -9.20 0.41
N ASP A 24 -0.63 -10.05 0.73
CA ASP A 24 -0.77 -11.50 0.69
C ASP A 24 -1.75 -12.01 1.76
N GLU A 25 -1.63 -11.51 2.99
CA GLU A 25 -2.45 -11.99 4.12
C GLU A 25 -3.93 -11.57 4.01
N HIS A 26 -4.22 -10.38 3.50
CA HIS A 26 -5.58 -9.79 3.61
C HIS A 26 -6.23 -9.42 2.27
N VAL A 27 -5.46 -9.33 1.18
CA VAL A 27 -5.94 -8.84 -0.14
C VAL A 27 -5.71 -9.87 -1.25
N SER A 28 -5.28 -11.09 -0.88
CA SER A 28 -5.07 -12.22 -1.79
C SER A 28 -6.40 -12.89 -2.17
N ILE A 29 -6.45 -14.22 -2.24
CA ILE A 29 -7.58 -15.00 -2.76
C ILE A 29 -8.83 -14.83 -1.88
N VAL A 30 -8.69 -15.05 -0.57
CA VAL A 30 -9.80 -14.99 0.40
C VAL A 30 -9.72 -13.67 1.14
N ARG A 31 -10.81 -12.91 1.16
CA ARG A 31 -10.87 -11.57 1.74
C ARG A 31 -11.98 -11.48 2.77
N ASN A 32 -11.82 -10.61 3.77
CA ASN A 32 -12.88 -10.25 4.70
C ASN A 32 -12.82 -8.74 5.02
N GLU A 33 -13.87 -8.21 5.63
CA GLU A 33 -13.96 -6.78 5.95
C GLU A 33 -12.82 -6.28 6.83
N LEU A 34 -12.51 -7.04 7.89
CA LEU A 34 -11.54 -6.64 8.90
C LEU A 34 -10.13 -6.52 8.29
N GLY A 35 -9.66 -7.55 7.59
CA GLY A 35 -8.35 -7.59 6.96
C GLY A 35 -8.19 -6.47 5.91
N LEU A 36 -9.22 -6.27 5.06
CA LEU A 36 -9.20 -5.19 4.07
C LEU A 36 -9.12 -3.81 4.73
N LYS A 37 -9.87 -3.58 5.83
CA LYS A 37 -9.83 -2.32 6.58
C LYS A 37 -8.47 -2.10 7.26
N MET A 38 -7.88 -3.16 7.83
CA MET A 38 -6.55 -3.14 8.43
C MET A 38 -5.47 -2.77 7.40
N THR A 39 -5.44 -3.47 6.26
CA THR A 39 -4.48 -3.18 5.18
C THR A 39 -4.66 -1.77 4.63
N LYS A 40 -5.91 -1.32 4.41
CA LYS A 40 -6.18 0.05 3.96
C LYS A 40 -5.58 1.08 4.92
N THR A 41 -5.86 0.96 6.22
CA THR A 41 -5.38 1.91 7.23
C THR A 41 -3.85 1.95 7.27
N MET A 42 -3.22 0.77 7.23
CA MET A 42 -1.76 0.65 7.20
C MET A 42 -1.15 1.35 5.97
N LEU A 43 -1.73 1.13 4.78
CA LEU A 43 -1.26 1.76 3.54
C LEU A 43 -1.41 3.28 3.57
N ASP A 44 -2.53 3.79 4.09
CA ASP A 44 -2.77 5.23 4.21
C ASP A 44 -1.75 5.90 5.16
N THR A 45 -1.46 5.29 6.30
CA THR A 45 -0.39 5.77 7.21
C THR A 45 0.98 5.73 6.55
N MET A 46 1.30 4.69 5.78
CA MET A 46 2.58 4.63 5.07
C MET A 46 2.70 5.69 3.97
N ALA A 47 1.61 5.96 3.24
CA ALA A 47 1.57 7.01 2.22
C ALA A 47 1.87 8.38 2.86
N GLU A 48 1.17 8.70 3.95
CA GLU A 48 1.37 9.95 4.69
C GLU A 48 2.82 10.11 5.18
N HIS A 49 3.43 9.03 5.68
CA HIS A 49 4.82 9.06 6.13
C HIS A 49 5.81 9.30 4.98
N LEU A 50 5.60 8.72 3.80
CA LEU A 50 6.45 8.97 2.64
C LEU A 50 6.28 10.38 2.11
N GLU A 51 5.05 10.89 2.02
CA GLU A 51 4.77 12.26 1.56
C GLU A 51 5.44 13.32 2.44
N LYS A 52 5.53 13.08 3.75
CA LYS A 52 6.24 13.96 4.71
C LYS A 52 7.76 13.90 4.60
N ALA A 53 8.32 12.86 3.97
CA ALA A 53 9.75 12.65 3.85
C ALA A 53 10.15 12.37 2.39
N PRO A 54 9.98 13.37 1.49
CA PRO A 54 10.27 13.19 0.07
C PRO A 54 11.76 12.96 -0.14
N ASN A 55 12.11 12.12 -1.11
CA ASN A 55 13.50 11.76 -1.39
C ASN A 55 13.73 11.52 -2.90
N LEU A 56 14.78 12.10 -3.49
CA LEU A 56 15.13 11.95 -4.90
C LEU A 56 15.90 10.67 -5.20
N THR A 57 15.37 9.53 -4.77
CA THR A 57 15.94 8.22 -5.11
C THR A 57 14.93 7.39 -5.88
N ARG A 58 15.43 6.54 -6.79
CA ARG A 58 14.61 5.53 -7.47
C ARG A 58 13.75 4.72 -6.47
N TYR A 59 14.33 4.34 -5.34
CA TYR A 59 13.67 3.52 -4.33
C TYR A 59 12.50 4.23 -3.63
N TYR A 60 12.58 5.54 -3.45
CA TYR A 60 11.48 6.34 -2.93
C TYR A 60 10.27 6.29 -3.87
N TYR A 61 10.49 6.55 -5.16
CA TYR A 61 9.42 6.52 -6.15
C TYR A 61 8.88 5.11 -6.39
N GLU A 62 9.72 4.07 -6.34
CA GLU A 62 9.26 2.68 -6.33
C GLU A 62 8.33 2.41 -5.13
N ALA A 63 8.69 2.87 -3.92
CA ALA A 63 7.88 2.72 -2.73
C ALA A 63 6.52 3.44 -2.86
N LEU A 64 6.52 4.69 -3.36
CA LEU A 64 5.29 5.43 -3.64
C LEU A 64 4.37 4.69 -4.62
N ASN A 65 4.93 4.21 -5.73
CA ASN A 65 4.16 3.47 -6.75
C ASN A 65 3.56 2.17 -6.19
N MET A 66 4.31 1.45 -5.35
CA MET A 66 3.82 0.24 -4.70
C MET A 66 2.67 0.55 -3.74
N ILE A 67 2.80 1.59 -2.90
CA ILE A 67 1.74 2.00 -1.97
C ILE A 67 0.49 2.43 -2.73
N ALA A 68 0.63 3.31 -3.73
CA ALA A 68 -0.49 3.80 -4.51
C ALA A 68 -1.25 2.63 -5.18
N THR A 69 -0.52 1.70 -5.80
CA THR A 69 -1.11 0.52 -6.44
C THR A 69 -1.84 -0.36 -5.41
N ALA A 70 -1.21 -0.62 -4.26
CA ALA A 70 -1.81 -1.41 -3.18
C ALA A 70 -3.07 -0.74 -2.61
N GLN A 71 -3.08 0.59 -2.48
CA GLN A 71 -4.25 1.35 -2.04
C GLN A 71 -5.39 1.22 -3.03
N TYR A 72 -5.14 1.35 -4.34
CA TYR A 72 -6.18 1.18 -5.35
C TYR A 72 -6.81 -0.22 -5.29
N ILE A 73 -5.99 -1.27 -5.25
CA ILE A 73 -6.47 -2.66 -5.16
C ILE A 73 -7.31 -2.85 -3.89
N THR A 74 -6.75 -2.48 -2.73
CA THR A 74 -7.39 -2.68 -1.42
C THR A 74 -8.69 -1.89 -1.30
N ASN A 75 -8.72 -0.65 -1.79
CA ASN A 75 -9.90 0.20 -1.75
C ASN A 75 -11.04 -0.36 -2.62
N GLN A 76 -10.72 -0.85 -3.82
CA GLN A 76 -11.72 -1.47 -4.69
C GLN A 76 -12.22 -2.80 -4.10
N ALA A 77 -11.32 -3.62 -3.55
CA ALA A 77 -11.70 -4.85 -2.86
C ALA A 77 -12.57 -4.59 -1.62
N TYR A 78 -12.28 -3.52 -0.86
CA TYR A 78 -13.06 -3.13 0.31
C TYR A 78 -14.48 -2.66 -0.05
N LYS A 79 -14.61 -1.86 -1.12
CA LYS A 79 -15.90 -1.35 -1.61
C LYS A 79 -16.79 -2.45 -2.18
N ARG A 80 -16.21 -3.47 -2.83
CA ARG A 80 -16.96 -4.59 -3.41
C ARG A 80 -17.39 -5.58 -2.34
N LYS A 81 -18.69 -5.60 -2.04
CA LYS A 81 -19.31 -6.52 -1.06
C LYS A 81 -19.72 -7.89 -1.64
N GLU A 82 -19.75 -8.01 -2.95
CA GLU A 82 -20.14 -9.25 -3.65
C GLU A 82 -18.92 -10.08 -4.04
N SER A 83 -19.06 -11.40 -4.05
CA SER A 83 -18.05 -12.35 -4.53
C SER A 83 -18.28 -12.70 -6.00
N ILE A 84 -17.41 -12.24 -6.90
CA ILE A 84 -17.53 -12.42 -8.35
C ILE A 84 -16.14 -12.67 -8.96
N GLY A 85 -16.02 -13.76 -9.73
CA GLY A 85 -14.75 -14.14 -10.38
C GLY A 85 -13.62 -14.34 -9.36
N CYS A 86 -12.44 -13.75 -9.64
CA CYS A 86 -11.27 -13.82 -8.75
C CYS A 86 -11.39 -12.92 -7.49
N HIS A 87 -12.56 -12.33 -7.24
CA HIS A 87 -12.85 -11.60 -6.00
C HIS A 87 -13.75 -12.45 -5.11
N PHE A 88 -13.15 -13.10 -4.12
CA PHE A 88 -13.87 -13.86 -3.11
C PHE A 88 -13.80 -13.14 -1.76
N ARG A 89 -14.96 -12.75 -1.25
CA ARG A 89 -15.14 -12.09 0.05
C ARG A 89 -16.03 -12.94 0.94
N LEU A 90 -15.53 -13.23 2.14
CA LEU A 90 -16.31 -13.75 3.25
C LEU A 90 -17.22 -12.62 3.75
N ASN A 91 -18.52 -12.88 3.66
CA ASN A 91 -19.58 -11.99 4.13
C ASN A 91 -19.99 -12.35 5.56
#